data_AF-A0A821NPL1-F1
#
_entry.id   AF-A0A821NPL1-F1
#
_cell.length_a   1.000
_cell.length_b   1.000
_cell.length_c   1.000
_cell.angle_alpha   90.00
_cell.angle_beta   90.00
_cell.angle_gamma   90.00
#
_symmetry.space_group_name_H-M   'P 1'
#
loop_
_entity.id
_entity.type
_entity.pdbx_description
1 polymer ?
#
loop_
_entity_poly.entity_id
_entity_poly.type
_entity_poly.pdbx_seq_one_letter_code
_entity_poly.pdbx_strand_id
1 'polypeptide(L)'
;MAGFSYTGAGDTVRCEACQLEVSGWTQDMVPKIVHAERNPNCPFVCSALVNPCMEPKDQENPIKRQKIESNSDQCKYNCKLWELNKLKHIRRRTFSHWSHQIKPSAEKMINAGFFSCNVGDRVICIYCNLICQQWKADTDDPS
;
A
#
# COMPACT_ATOMS: atom_id res chain seq x y z
N MET A 1 -13.00 9.69 7.43
CA MET A 1 -13.26 8.88 8.65
C MET A 1 -12.34 7.66 8.68
N ALA A 2 -11.91 7.24 9.86
CA ALA A 2 -10.98 6.10 10.09
C ALA A 2 -11.67 4.93 10.82
N GLY A 3 -13.02 4.92 10.89
CA GLY A 3 -13.79 3.87 11.55
C GLY A 3 -13.81 3.97 13.07
N PHE A 4 -13.34 5.08 13.63
CA PHE A 4 -13.26 5.36 15.07
C PHE A 4 -14.43 6.21 15.55
N SER A 5 -14.95 5.91 16.74
CA SER A 5 -15.85 6.74 17.54
C SER A 5 -15.21 7.08 18.89
N TYR A 6 -15.51 8.26 19.42
CA TYR A 6 -14.97 8.73 20.70
C TYR A 6 -15.62 7.96 21.85
N THR A 7 -14.82 7.47 22.80
CA THR A 7 -15.33 6.64 23.90
C THR A 7 -15.88 7.44 25.08
N GLY A 8 -15.70 8.77 25.08
CA GLY A 8 -16.07 9.63 26.21
C GLY A 8 -14.94 9.83 27.23
N ALA A 9 -13.80 9.16 27.07
CA ALA A 9 -12.68 9.21 28.02
C ALA A 9 -11.41 9.80 27.41
N GLY A 10 -11.05 11.03 27.82
CA GLY A 10 -9.80 11.70 27.43
C GLY A 10 -9.71 11.96 25.92
N ASP A 11 -8.69 11.41 25.27
CA ASP A 11 -8.51 11.42 23.82
C ASP A 11 -8.75 10.04 23.18
N THR A 12 -9.36 9.12 23.95
CA THR A 12 -9.50 7.73 23.54
C THR A 12 -10.58 7.57 22.49
N VAL A 13 -10.24 6.90 21.39
CA VAL A 13 -11.17 6.52 20.35
C VAL A 13 -11.18 5.01 20.17
N ARG A 14 -12.34 4.45 19.80
CA ARG A 14 -12.56 3.01 19.60
C ARG A 14 -13.09 2.73 18.21
N CYS A 15 -12.56 1.71 17.55
CA CYS A 15 -13.10 1.30 16.25
C CYS A 15 -14.34 0.42 16.46
N GLU A 16 -15.44 0.73 15.78
CA GLU A 16 -16.68 -0.06 15.90
C GLU A 16 -16.57 -1.42 15.20
N ALA A 17 -15.76 -1.52 14.14
CA ALA A 17 -15.62 -2.74 13.35
C ALA A 17 -14.67 -3.76 13.99
N CYS A 18 -13.62 -3.32 14.70
CA CYS A 18 -12.59 -4.22 15.25
C CYS A 18 -12.30 -4.01 16.74
N GLN A 19 -12.98 -3.07 17.39
CA GLN A 19 -12.84 -2.75 18.82
C GLN A 19 -11.44 -2.27 19.23
N LEU A 20 -10.56 -1.91 18.29
CA LEU A 20 -9.26 -1.29 18.57
C LEU A 20 -9.45 0.04 19.30
N GLU A 21 -8.85 0.18 20.48
CA GLU A 21 -8.78 1.45 21.23
C GLU A 21 -7.42 2.12 21.06
N VAL A 22 -7.45 3.43 20.86
CA VAL A 22 -6.24 4.26 20.72
C VAL A 22 -6.40 5.56 21.50
N SER A 23 -5.41 5.86 22.32
CA SER A 23 -5.26 7.08 23.11
C SER A 23 -3.81 7.58 23.01
N GLY A 24 -3.53 8.78 23.55
CA GLY A 24 -2.21 9.42 23.49
C GLY A 24 -1.90 10.00 22.12
N TRP A 25 -2.86 10.66 21.49
CA TRP A 25 -2.74 11.23 20.16
C TRP A 25 -1.83 12.46 20.13
N THR A 26 -0.94 12.51 19.15
CA THR A 26 -0.13 13.68 18.82
C THR A 26 -0.56 14.28 17.47
N GLN A 27 -0.15 15.51 17.17
CA GLN A 27 -0.56 16.22 15.95
C GLN A 27 -0.05 15.57 14.65
N ASP A 28 1.05 14.82 14.73
CA ASP A 28 1.66 14.09 13.64
C ASP A 28 1.02 12.71 13.39
N MET A 29 0.20 12.21 14.33
CA MET A 29 -0.47 10.92 14.17
C MET A 29 -1.69 11.03 13.27
N VAL A 30 -1.72 10.21 12.22
CA VAL A 30 -2.87 10.12 11.30
C VAL A 30 -3.75 8.93 11.72
N PRO A 31 -5.02 9.13 12.11
CA PRO A 31 -5.86 8.05 12.63
C PRO A 31 -6.00 6.83 11.71
N LYS A 32 -6.07 7.05 10.40
CA LYS A 32 -6.12 5.96 9.41
C LYS A 32 -4.85 5.10 9.41
N ILE A 33 -3.68 5.73 9.55
CA ILE A 33 -2.39 5.04 9.56
C ILE A 33 -2.27 4.21 10.83
N VAL A 34 -2.52 4.84 11.98
CA VAL A 34 -2.47 4.16 13.28
C VAL A 34 -3.42 2.96 13.32
N HIS A 35 -4.62 3.09 12.74
CA HIS A 35 -5.56 1.98 12.63
C HIS A 35 -5.01 0.84 11.77
N ALA A 36 -4.51 1.15 10.57
CA ALA A 36 -3.98 0.15 9.65
C ALA A 36 -2.73 -0.56 10.19
N GLU A 37 -1.88 0.15 10.93
CA GLU A 37 -0.70 -0.41 11.58
C GLU A 37 -1.04 -1.32 12.77
N ARG A 38 -1.94 -0.86 13.65
CA ARG A 38 -2.28 -1.61 14.88
C ARG A 38 -3.25 -2.76 14.64
N ASN A 39 -4.14 -2.66 13.65
CA ASN A 39 -5.05 -3.75 13.30
C ASN A 39 -5.29 -3.84 11.77
N PRO A 40 -4.32 -4.37 11.00
CA PRO A 40 -4.38 -4.44 9.54
C PRO A 40 -5.46 -5.40 8.99
N ASN A 41 -6.06 -6.22 9.84
CA ASN A 41 -7.11 -7.18 9.48
C ASN A 41 -8.51 -6.68 9.83
N CYS A 42 -8.64 -5.47 10.37
CA CYS A 42 -9.93 -4.86 10.68
C CYS A 42 -10.82 -4.80 9.42
N PRO A 43 -12.11 -5.19 9.48
CA PRO A 43 -13.02 -5.11 8.34
C PRO A 43 -13.11 -3.72 7.71
N PHE A 44 -13.05 -2.65 8.52
CA PHE A 44 -13.02 -1.27 8.04
C PHE A 44 -11.72 -0.94 7.29
N VAL A 45 -10.58 -1.45 7.76
CA VAL A 45 -9.29 -1.27 7.10
C VAL A 45 -9.25 -2.05 5.79
N CYS A 46 -9.71 -3.31 5.80
CA CYS A 46 -9.78 -4.18 4.63
C CYS A 46 -10.75 -3.66 3.56
N SER A 47 -11.92 -3.13 3.94
CA SER A 47 -12.89 -2.58 2.98
C SER A 47 -12.40 -1.32 2.28
N ALA A 48 -11.45 -0.59 2.88
CA ALA A 48 -10.78 0.52 2.21
C ALA A 48 -9.77 0.07 1.12
N LEU A 49 -9.47 -1.23 1.03
CA LEU A 49 -8.51 -1.82 0.07
C LEU A 49 -9.16 -2.46 -1.16
N VAL A 50 -10.45 -2.78 -1.08
CA VAL A 50 -11.21 -3.17 -2.26
C VAL A 50 -11.50 -1.90 -3.06
N ASN A 51 -10.66 -1.67 -4.07
CA ASN A 51 -10.93 -0.72 -5.14
C ASN A 51 -12.34 -0.97 -5.69
N PRO A 52 -13.29 -0.01 -5.61
CA PRO A 52 -14.55 -0.10 -6.35
C PRO A 52 -14.35 0.18 -7.85
N CYS A 53 -13.12 0.35 -8.33
CA CYS A 53 -12.81 0.93 -9.65
C CYS A 53 -12.79 -0.06 -10.82
N MET A 54 -13.43 -1.23 -10.73
CA MET A 54 -13.79 -1.99 -11.93
C MET A 54 -15.29 -1.91 -12.15
N GLU A 55 -15.74 -0.85 -12.79
CA GLU A 55 -16.91 -0.93 -13.66
C GLU A 55 -16.43 -0.82 -15.11
N PRO A 56 -16.84 -1.75 -16.00
CA PRO A 56 -16.53 -1.62 -17.42
C PRO A 56 -17.37 -0.47 -17.98
N LYS A 57 -16.71 0.64 -18.33
CA LYS A 57 -17.36 1.75 -19.04
C LYS A 57 -16.84 1.78 -20.46
N ASP A 58 -17.48 0.98 -21.30
CA ASP A 58 -17.44 1.18 -22.73
C ASP A 58 -18.34 2.37 -23.14
N GLN A 59 -17.91 3.04 -24.20
CA GLN A 59 -18.61 3.98 -25.08
C GLN A 59 -18.36 5.50 -24.86
N GLU A 60 -17.69 6.06 -25.88
CA GLU A 60 -17.40 7.47 -26.16
C GLU A 60 -18.65 8.35 -26.31
N ASN A 61 -18.61 9.58 -25.78
CA ASN A 61 -18.85 10.82 -26.56
C ASN A 61 -18.55 12.09 -25.71
N PRO A 62 -18.10 13.23 -26.30
CA PRO A 62 -17.51 14.35 -25.59
C PRO A 62 -18.45 15.57 -25.49
N ILE A 63 -19.00 15.87 -24.31
CA ILE A 63 -19.51 17.23 -24.01
C ILE A 63 -19.15 17.64 -22.57
N LYS A 64 -18.20 18.59 -22.52
CA LYS A 64 -17.85 19.57 -21.47
C LYS A 64 -18.20 19.23 -20.01
N ARG A 65 -17.21 18.71 -19.27
CA ARG A 65 -17.22 18.70 -17.79
C ARG A 65 -16.77 20.06 -17.26
N GLN A 66 -17.65 20.73 -16.55
CA GLN A 66 -17.31 21.90 -15.74
C GLN A 66 -16.50 21.44 -14.52
N LYS A 67 -15.30 22.00 -14.36
CA LYS A 67 -14.34 21.67 -13.31
C LYS A 67 -14.87 22.18 -11.97
N ILE A 68 -15.38 21.29 -11.12
CA ILE A 68 -15.58 21.59 -9.70
C ILE A 68 -14.29 21.15 -8.99
N GLU A 69 -13.51 22.13 -8.55
CA GLU A 69 -12.28 21.93 -7.80
C GLU A 69 -12.62 21.56 -6.34
N SER A 70 -12.86 20.28 -6.09
CA SER A 70 -12.81 19.71 -4.74
C SER A 70 -11.42 19.13 -4.51
N ASN A 71 -10.66 19.81 -3.65
CA ASN A 71 -9.31 19.49 -3.20
C ASN A 71 -9.24 18.07 -2.58
N SER A 72 -9.08 17.07 -3.44
CA SER A 72 -9.19 15.63 -3.15
C SER A 72 -7.84 14.92 -3.11
N ASP A 73 -6.74 15.67 -3.24
CA ASP A 73 -5.41 15.08 -3.37
C ASP A 73 -4.86 14.53 -2.06
N GLN A 74 -5.32 15.00 -0.89
CA GLN A 74 -4.77 14.55 0.40
C GLN A 74 -5.10 13.08 0.75
N CYS A 75 -6.17 12.49 0.21
CA CYS A 75 -6.63 11.15 0.60
C CYS A 75 -6.07 10.00 -0.27
N LYS A 76 -5.60 10.31 -1.49
CA LYS A 76 -5.08 9.33 -2.45
C LYS A 76 -3.68 8.83 -2.09
N TYR A 77 -2.84 9.71 -1.54
CA TYR A 77 -1.45 9.38 -1.20
C TYR A 77 -1.33 8.55 0.09
N ASN A 78 -2.16 8.83 1.11
CA ASN A 78 -2.09 8.12 2.38
C ASN A 78 -2.58 6.66 2.31
N CYS A 79 -3.59 6.36 1.49
CA CYS A 79 -4.03 4.98 1.25
C CYS A 79 -3.00 4.20 0.42
N LYS A 80 -2.41 4.85 -0.59
CA LYS A 80 -1.37 4.25 -1.43
C LYS A 80 -0.08 3.99 -0.66
N LEU A 81 0.32 4.90 0.24
CA LEU A 81 1.52 4.74 1.08
C LEU A 81 1.41 3.55 2.03
N TRP A 82 0.24 3.35 2.64
CA TRP A 82 -0.03 2.21 3.52
C TRP A 82 0.00 0.88 2.76
N GLU A 83 -0.70 0.78 1.63
CA GLU A 83 -0.67 -0.41 0.78
C GLU A 83 0.75 -0.72 0.31
N LEU A 84 1.52 0.31 -0.04
CA LEU A 84 2.93 0.17 -0.39
C LEU A 84 3.76 -0.34 0.79
N ASN A 85 3.53 0.13 2.02
CA ASN A 85 4.24 -0.34 3.22
C ASN A 85 3.89 -1.80 3.57
N LYS A 86 2.61 -2.15 3.53
CA LYS A 86 2.15 -3.54 3.73
C LYS A 86 2.76 -4.48 2.69
N LEU A 87 2.69 -4.09 1.42
CA LEU A 87 3.26 -4.89 0.34
C LEU A 87 4.78 -4.94 0.40
N LYS A 88 5.46 -3.86 0.83
CA LYS A 88 6.91 -3.87 1.07
C LYS A 88 7.28 -4.95 2.10
N HIS A 89 6.53 -5.06 3.19
CA HIS A 89 6.74 -6.10 4.20
C HIS A 89 6.52 -7.51 3.65
N ILE A 90 5.49 -7.71 2.81
CA ILE A 90 5.23 -9.00 2.18
C ILE A 90 6.31 -9.34 1.14
N ARG A 91 6.70 -8.39 0.28
CA ARG A 91 7.81 -8.55 -0.70
C ARG A 91 9.07 -9.01 0.00
N ARG A 92 9.45 -8.37 1.11
CA ARG A 92 10.64 -8.73 1.89
C ARG A 92 10.69 -10.21 2.28
N ARG A 93 9.54 -10.84 2.57
CA ARG A 93 9.48 -12.29 2.90
C ARG A 93 9.86 -13.17 1.71
N THR A 94 9.59 -12.72 0.49
CA THR A 94 9.95 -13.47 -0.72
C THR A 94 11.44 -13.45 -1.01
N PHE A 95 12.21 -12.48 -0.50
CA PHE A 95 13.66 -12.39 -0.73
C PHE A 95 14.51 -13.20 0.27
N SER A 96 13.92 -14.16 0.98
CA SER A 96 14.63 -14.98 1.99
C SER A 96 15.82 -15.77 1.43
N HIS A 97 15.76 -16.19 0.16
CA HIS A 97 16.83 -16.93 -0.52
C HIS A 97 17.64 -16.08 -1.51
N TRP A 98 17.44 -14.75 -1.52
CA TRP A 98 18.16 -13.87 -2.42
C TRP A 98 19.62 -13.73 -1.98
N SER A 99 20.54 -14.28 -2.77
CA SER A 99 21.96 -14.24 -2.45
C SER A 99 22.48 -12.79 -2.39
N HIS A 100 23.31 -12.48 -1.40
CA HIS A 100 24.00 -11.19 -1.27
C HIS A 100 24.94 -10.87 -2.45
N GLN A 101 25.33 -11.90 -3.21
CA GLN A 101 26.18 -11.76 -4.39
C GLN A 101 25.41 -11.29 -5.63
N ILE A 102 24.08 -11.44 -5.64
CA ILE A 102 23.24 -10.95 -6.75
C ILE A 102 23.14 -9.42 -6.64
N LYS A 103 23.33 -8.77 -7.78
CA LYS A 103 23.12 -7.32 -7.96
C LYS A 103 22.05 -7.15 -9.04
N PRO A 104 20.97 -6.37 -8.80
CA PRO A 104 20.66 -5.54 -7.64
C PRO A 104 20.43 -6.26 -6.30
N SER A 105 20.56 -5.51 -5.18
CA SER A 105 20.29 -6.02 -3.84
C SER A 105 18.79 -6.29 -3.64
N ALA A 106 18.47 -7.20 -2.71
CA ALA A 106 17.10 -7.49 -2.31
C ALA A 106 16.33 -6.22 -1.93
N GLU A 107 16.94 -5.32 -1.14
CA GLU A 107 16.30 -4.05 -0.74
C GLU A 107 15.95 -3.17 -1.96
N LYS A 108 16.83 -3.11 -2.97
CA LYS A 108 16.55 -2.35 -4.20
C LYS A 108 15.36 -2.95 -4.96
N MET A 109 15.29 -4.27 -5.08
CA MET A 109 14.17 -4.97 -5.70
C MET A 109 12.84 -4.78 -4.94
N ILE A 110 12.88 -4.86 -3.61
CA ILE A 110 11.73 -4.67 -2.74
C ILE A 110 11.16 -3.25 -2.90
N ASN A 111 12.04 -2.25 -2.96
CA ASN A 111 11.66 -0.84 -3.14
C ASN A 111 11.12 -0.57 -4.55
N ALA A 112 11.68 -1.22 -5.56
CA ALA A 112 11.17 -1.23 -6.94
C ALA A 112 9.80 -1.91 -7.10
N GLY A 113 9.34 -2.66 -6.09
CA GLY A 113 8.02 -3.26 -6.07
C GLY A 113 7.95 -4.72 -6.53
N PHE A 114 9.11 -5.35 -6.71
CA PHE A 114 9.22 -6.74 -7.12
C PHE A 114 9.02 -7.74 -5.97
N PHE A 115 8.55 -8.94 -6.34
CA PHE A 115 8.57 -10.15 -5.52
C PHE A 115 9.60 -11.11 -6.08
N SER A 116 10.37 -11.79 -5.23
CA SER A 116 11.27 -12.85 -5.70
C SER A 116 10.49 -14.13 -6.00
N CYS A 117 10.86 -14.80 -7.09
CA CYS A 117 10.34 -16.12 -7.43
C CYS A 117 11.03 -17.26 -6.67
N ASN A 118 11.96 -16.96 -5.75
CA ASN A 118 12.80 -17.94 -5.04
C ASN A 118 13.60 -18.88 -5.97
N VAL A 119 13.90 -18.44 -7.19
CA VAL A 119 14.69 -19.19 -8.16
C VAL A 119 15.71 -18.25 -8.79
N GLY A 120 16.98 -18.43 -8.44
CA GLY A 120 18.07 -17.57 -8.93
C GLY A 120 17.83 -16.10 -8.61
N ASP A 121 17.98 -15.24 -9.63
CA ASP A 121 17.73 -13.81 -9.57
C ASP A 121 16.36 -13.41 -10.17
N ARG A 122 15.46 -14.38 -10.34
CA ARG A 122 14.15 -14.14 -10.96
C ARG A 122 13.22 -13.38 -10.02
N VAL A 123 12.60 -12.34 -10.55
CA VAL A 123 11.60 -11.52 -9.87
C VAL A 123 10.35 -11.31 -10.73
N ILE A 124 9.23 -10.99 -10.08
CA ILE A 124 7.95 -10.70 -10.72
C ILE A 124 7.33 -9.41 -10.17
N CYS A 125 6.72 -8.61 -11.06
CA CYS A 125 5.83 -7.52 -10.67
C CYS A 125 4.38 -7.99 -10.79
N ILE A 126 3.65 -8.05 -9.67
CA ILE A 126 2.27 -8.56 -9.64
C ILE A 126 1.24 -7.59 -10.25
N TYR A 127 1.64 -6.37 -10.60
CA TYR A 127 0.74 -5.37 -11.19
C TYR A 127 0.74 -5.41 -12.72
N CYS A 128 1.92 -5.64 -13.32
CA CYS A 128 2.07 -5.72 -14.77
C CYS A 128 2.41 -7.14 -15.27
N ASN A 129 2.54 -8.12 -14.36
CA ASN A 129 2.95 -9.50 -14.63
C ASN A 129 4.31 -9.64 -15.34
N LEU A 130 5.16 -8.61 -15.26
CA LEU A 130 6.52 -8.64 -15.80
C LEU A 130 7.40 -9.57 -14.96
N ILE A 131 8.13 -10.47 -15.61
CA ILE A 131 9.14 -11.33 -15.01
C ILE A 131 10.52 -10.90 -15.52
N CYS A 132 11.45 -10.62 -14.61
CA CYS A 132 12.82 -10.23 -14.92
C CYS A 132 13.82 -11.23 -14.32
N GLN A 133 14.94 -11.46 -15.00
CA GLN A 133 16.05 -12.34 -14.59
C GLN A 133 17.33 -11.94 -15.33
N GLN A 134 18.48 -12.50 -14.94
CA GLN A 134 19.80 -12.22 -15.50
C GLN A 134 20.23 -10.75 -15.32
N TRP A 135 20.03 -10.23 -14.11
CA TRP A 135 20.32 -8.85 -13.77
C TRP A 135 21.81 -8.55 -13.81
N LYS A 136 22.14 -7.41 -14.41
CA LYS A 136 23.49 -6.85 -14.49
C LYS A 136 23.61 -5.64 -13.58
N ALA A 137 24.65 -5.65 -12.75
CA ALA A 137 24.87 -4.63 -11.72
C ALA A 137 25.06 -3.21 -12.27
N ASP A 138 25.61 -3.12 -13.48
CA ASP A 138 26.08 -1.89 -14.12
C ASP A 138 25.07 -1.31 -15.11
N THR A 139 24.28 -2.15 -15.78
CA THR A 139 23.33 -1.71 -16.82
C THR A 139 21.89 -1.65 -16.36
N ASP A 140 21.48 -2.49 -15.40
CA ASP A 140 20.06 -2.70 -15.12
C ASP A 140 19.61 -1.92 -13.88
N ASP A 141 18.59 -1.07 -14.05
CA ASP A 141 17.93 -0.37 -12.95
C ASP A 141 16.55 -0.99 -12.69
N PRO A 142 16.29 -1.51 -11.47
CA PRO A 142 14.97 -2.01 -11.11
C PRO A 142 13.93 -0.92 -10.84
N SER A 143 14.31 0.36 -10.76
CA SER A 143 13.45 1.48 -10.32
C SER A 143 12.42 1.94 -11.36
#